data_AF-A0A652YZX2-F1
#
_entry.id   AF-A0A652YZX2-F1
#
_cell.length_a   1.000
_cell.length_b   1.000
_cell.length_c   1.000
_cell.angle_alpha   90.00
_cell.angle_beta   90.00
_cell.angle_gamma   90.00
#
_symmetry.space_group_name_H-M   'P 1'
#
loop_
_entity.id
_entity.type
_entity.pdbx_description
1 polymer ?
#
loop_
_entity_poly.entity_id
_entity_poly.type
_entity_poly.pdbx_seq_one_letter_code
_entity_poly.pdbx_strand_id
1 'polypeptide(L)'
;MRSKRKDEDLKMDEASIVTAIEADLQNYKVKTQIRRKESQLHVLITRADGDDVDYASLYDIVKRRIDKLPIEGADSLVVYGRLSGAKHPEWHKTAEIKPPLPLIELDLEDLEEFDDVSNIKNLAFHPDSDETEIQTKNLESGLPDDLKSFKSSIDNDLKAAANKAKAVHETTKDKINNIKTEDFDLDNLELQSFSLESLQQDTFELKSFDPEPFEVNSQESKPRSPLEEKNSWSAKNEDFDFDSSVTDEDFNFESPTVAAMPMPLPPPPPTVRRTKKKPVPNVEIDNEPIKTAYPKDKSKLLSVAFAVGAIAIVGICGWLVWDRSNQQQYLANARNFSNQDINPKKITKLETLTGTRNRLQTIVSQLEEISDRPASLYAEAQAELTTLRPKLAEFDRKINVEQAANKNLESSKNATIEAAKSTQNPPHKSTVWKSAQEKRQMALKQLEGVTTDSVLYGDAQQRIKAYRAELDQITKWVEIQQRAETAVSTVNPATVNQLKQLKAKAPEKQQYLPQCQSILQPQISNAESQRTGFPVPVLTSYLCAYFWDS
;
A
#
# COMPACT_ATOMS: atom_id res chain seq x y z
N MET A 1 35.68 -1.49 -18.91
CA MET A 1 35.71 -2.25 -17.64
C MET A 1 34.27 -2.52 -17.20
N ARG A 2 33.86 -3.79 -17.25
CA ARG A 2 32.49 -4.23 -16.97
C ARG A 2 32.24 -4.21 -15.45
N SER A 3 31.24 -3.44 -15.02
CA SER A 3 30.65 -3.47 -13.69
C SER A 3 30.14 -4.89 -13.40
N LYS A 4 30.76 -5.58 -12.45
CA LYS A 4 30.50 -7.00 -12.13
C LYS A 4 30.28 -7.24 -10.62
N ARG A 5 29.93 -6.22 -9.83
CA ARG A 5 29.87 -6.31 -8.36
C ARG A 5 28.63 -5.65 -7.75
N LYS A 6 27.42 -6.06 -8.14
CA LYS A 6 26.20 -5.66 -7.40
C LYS A 6 25.16 -6.75 -7.18
N ASP A 7 25.42 -7.98 -7.62
CA ASP A 7 24.51 -9.12 -7.42
C ASP A 7 24.97 -10.07 -6.28
N GLU A 8 26.00 -9.72 -5.50
CA GLU A 8 26.46 -10.54 -4.36
C GLU A 8 25.74 -10.24 -3.03
N ASP A 9 24.99 -9.14 -2.94
CA ASP A 9 24.41 -8.65 -1.66
C ASP A 9 23.08 -9.32 -1.23
N LEU A 10 22.60 -10.34 -1.95
CA LEU A 10 21.35 -11.05 -1.60
C LEU A 10 21.55 -12.47 -1.05
N LYS A 11 22.80 -12.90 -0.85
CA LYS A 11 23.07 -14.19 -0.21
C LYS A 11 23.01 -14.00 1.30
N MET A 12 22.06 -14.67 1.95
CA MET A 12 22.00 -14.70 3.40
C MET A 12 23.32 -15.29 3.95
N ASP A 13 24.02 -14.52 4.77
CA ASP A 13 25.33 -14.89 5.29
C ASP A 13 25.21 -16.00 6.34
N GLU A 14 26.32 -16.73 6.55
CA GLU A 14 26.35 -17.85 7.50
C GLU A 14 25.98 -17.39 8.92
N ALA A 15 26.32 -16.15 9.29
CA ALA A 15 26.00 -15.59 10.60
C ALA A 15 24.48 -15.36 10.78
N SER A 16 23.78 -14.87 9.75
CA SER A 16 22.31 -14.76 9.80
C SER A 16 21.63 -16.12 9.91
N ILE A 17 22.15 -17.14 9.21
CA ILE A 17 21.63 -18.52 9.33
C ILE A 17 21.83 -19.03 10.77
N VAL A 18 23.02 -18.83 11.36
CA VAL A 18 23.31 -19.24 12.74
C VAL A 18 22.36 -18.55 13.72
N THR A 19 22.20 -17.23 13.60
CA THR A 19 21.34 -16.43 14.47
C THR A 19 19.89 -16.90 14.39
N ALA A 20 19.40 -17.18 13.19
CA ALA A 20 18.04 -17.67 12.97
C ALA A 20 17.82 -19.05 13.60
N ILE A 21 18.80 -19.96 13.52
CA ILE A 21 18.71 -21.30 14.12
C ILE A 21 18.87 -21.25 15.65
N GLU A 22 19.79 -20.42 16.15
CA GLU A 22 20.03 -20.25 17.59
C GLU A 22 18.80 -19.69 18.29
N ALA A 23 18.06 -18.76 17.66
CA ALA A 23 16.78 -18.27 18.16
C ALA A 23 15.74 -19.38 18.35
N ASP A 24 15.69 -20.37 17.44
CA ASP A 24 14.75 -21.50 17.54
C ASP A 24 15.21 -22.56 18.57
N LEU A 25 16.52 -22.59 18.86
CA LEU A 25 17.14 -23.58 19.77
C LEU A 25 17.45 -23.03 21.18
N GLN A 26 17.12 -21.77 21.47
CA GLN A 26 17.41 -21.11 22.75
C GLN A 26 16.92 -21.90 23.99
N ASN A 27 15.85 -22.68 23.85
CA ASN A 27 15.28 -23.47 24.94
C ASN A 27 16.05 -24.77 25.25
N TYR A 28 16.97 -25.20 24.38
CA TYR A 28 17.66 -26.49 24.46
C TYR A 28 19.08 -26.42 25.02
N LYS A 29 19.56 -25.23 25.42
CA LYS A 29 20.93 -25.01 25.96
C LYS A 29 22.06 -25.58 25.09
N VAL A 30 21.85 -25.67 23.78
CA VAL A 30 22.84 -26.16 22.82
C VAL A 30 23.58 -25.02 22.14
N LYS A 31 24.84 -25.26 21.76
CA LYS A 31 25.62 -24.35 20.91
C LYS A 31 25.57 -24.82 19.46
N THR A 32 25.26 -23.91 18.55
CA THR A 32 25.24 -24.20 17.11
C THR A 32 26.44 -23.60 16.38
N GLN A 33 26.91 -24.31 15.36
CA GLN A 33 27.90 -23.82 14.41
C GLN A 33 27.49 -24.24 13.01
N ILE A 34 27.67 -23.37 12.02
CA ILE A 34 27.33 -23.65 10.63
C ILE A 34 28.58 -23.45 9.79
N ARG A 35 28.75 -24.32 8.80
CA ARG A 35 29.71 -24.14 7.71
C ARG A 35 29.09 -24.58 6.40
N ARG A 36 29.28 -23.78 5.36
CA ARG A 36 29.01 -24.23 4.00
C ARG A 36 30.25 -24.92 3.41
N LYS A 37 30.04 -26.06 2.78
CA LYS A 37 31.06 -26.75 1.99
C LYS A 37 30.42 -27.23 0.70
N GLU A 38 30.87 -26.71 -0.44
CA GLU A 38 30.28 -27.00 -1.75
C GLU A 38 28.77 -26.69 -1.74
N SER A 39 27.93 -27.63 -2.19
CA SER A 39 26.47 -27.54 -2.15
C SER A 39 25.85 -28.09 -0.86
N GLN A 40 26.65 -28.28 0.20
CA GLN A 40 26.18 -28.83 1.48
C GLN A 40 26.27 -27.79 2.59
N LEU A 41 25.21 -27.69 3.39
CA LEU A 41 25.18 -26.92 4.62
C LEU A 41 25.42 -27.86 5.80
N HIS A 42 26.55 -27.69 6.49
CA HIS A 42 26.89 -28.47 7.67
C HIS A 42 26.50 -27.70 8.93
N VAL A 43 25.66 -28.30 9.78
CA VAL A 43 25.22 -27.72 11.06
C VAL A 43 25.72 -28.62 12.19
N LEU A 44 26.56 -28.10 13.07
CA LEU A 44 27.05 -28.80 14.25
C LEU A 44 26.33 -28.28 15.50
N ILE A 45 25.65 -29.19 16.20
CA ILE A 45 24.97 -28.92 17.46
C ILE A 45 25.77 -29.56 18.59
N THR A 46 26.24 -28.74 19.53
CA THR A 46 27.00 -29.18 20.71
C THR A 46 26.15 -29.03 21.97
N ARG A 47 25.90 -30.13 22.70
CA ARG A 47 25.20 -30.13 24.00
C ARG A 47 26.18 -30.25 25.16
N ALA A 48 25.81 -29.78 26.36
CA ALA A 48 26.62 -29.99 27.56
C ALA A 48 26.54 -31.45 28.03
N ASP A 49 27.56 -31.88 28.79
CA ASP A 49 27.53 -33.19 29.44
C ASP A 49 26.44 -33.21 30.53
N GLY A 50 25.60 -34.24 30.54
CA GLY A 50 24.46 -34.38 31.46
C GLY A 50 23.11 -33.84 30.96
N ASP A 51 23.05 -33.18 29.80
CA ASP A 51 21.78 -32.73 29.21
C ASP A 51 21.17 -33.87 28.34
N ASP A 52 19.99 -34.37 28.76
CA ASP A 52 19.23 -35.40 28.02
C ASP A 52 18.42 -34.78 26.87
N VAL A 53 19.13 -34.30 25.86
CA VAL A 53 18.52 -33.74 24.64
C VAL A 53 18.59 -34.75 23.50
N ASP A 54 17.44 -35.05 22.91
CA ASP A 54 17.34 -35.90 21.73
C ASP A 54 17.73 -35.14 20.44
N TYR A 55 18.79 -35.61 19.76
CA TYR A 55 19.23 -35.01 18.50
C TYR A 55 18.22 -35.17 17.37
N ALA A 56 17.35 -36.18 17.39
CA ALA A 56 16.32 -36.32 16.35
C ALA A 56 15.34 -35.16 16.40
N SER A 57 14.89 -34.80 17.61
CA SER A 57 14.05 -33.63 17.86
C SER A 57 14.72 -32.31 17.44
N LEU A 58 16.01 -32.13 17.77
CA LEU A 58 16.77 -30.93 17.36
C LEU A 58 16.92 -30.84 15.83
N TYR A 59 17.14 -31.98 15.16
CA TYR A 59 17.23 -32.03 13.71
C TYR A 59 15.93 -31.57 13.03
N ASP A 60 14.76 -31.96 13.54
CA ASP A 60 13.49 -31.55 12.94
C ASP A 60 13.26 -30.03 13.08
N ILE A 61 13.71 -29.44 14.19
CA ILE A 61 13.68 -27.97 14.40
C ILE A 61 14.61 -27.28 13.41
N VAL A 62 15.87 -27.72 13.33
CA VAL A 62 16.87 -27.18 12.39
C VAL A 62 16.38 -27.32 10.95
N LYS A 63 15.88 -28.49 10.56
CA LYS A 63 15.40 -28.73 9.20
C LYS A 63 14.21 -27.82 8.87
N ARG A 64 13.25 -27.69 9.77
CA ARG A 64 12.08 -26.81 9.58
C ARG A 64 12.50 -25.35 9.40
N ARG A 65 13.51 -24.89 10.14
CA ARG A 65 14.05 -23.53 10.01
C ARG A 65 14.79 -23.36 8.69
N ILE A 66 15.68 -24.28 8.34
CA ILE A 66 16.45 -24.26 7.09
C ILE A 66 15.53 -24.30 5.85
N ASP A 67 14.49 -25.12 5.85
CA ASP A 67 13.52 -25.21 4.74
C ASP A 67 12.75 -23.88 4.52
N LYS A 68 12.74 -22.97 5.50
CA LYS A 68 12.10 -21.64 5.39
C LYS A 68 13.08 -20.53 5.01
N LEU A 69 14.38 -20.78 5.09
CA LEU A 69 15.40 -19.76 4.82
C LEU A 69 15.75 -19.78 3.32
N PRO A 70 15.90 -18.61 2.68
CA PRO A 70 16.33 -18.53 1.28
C PRO A 70 17.84 -18.77 1.16
N ILE A 71 18.25 -20.04 1.32
CA ILE A 71 19.66 -20.43 1.30
C ILE A 71 20.07 -20.77 -0.14
N GLU A 72 20.64 -19.79 -0.84
CA GLU A 72 21.13 -20.03 -2.21
C GLU A 72 22.40 -20.89 -2.22
N GLY A 73 22.47 -21.87 -3.12
CA GLY A 73 23.69 -22.65 -3.39
C GLY A 73 23.97 -23.79 -2.41
N ALA A 74 23.00 -24.19 -1.59
CA ALA A 74 23.07 -25.42 -0.81
C ALA A 74 21.84 -26.29 -1.11
N ASP A 75 22.09 -27.51 -1.59
CA ASP A 75 21.05 -28.47 -1.99
C ASP A 75 20.81 -29.53 -0.90
N SER A 76 21.78 -29.72 0.00
CA SER A 76 21.67 -30.66 1.11
C SER A 76 22.11 -30.06 2.45
N LEU A 77 21.51 -30.59 3.51
CA LEU A 77 21.74 -30.24 4.91
C LEU A 77 22.31 -31.46 5.62
N VAL A 78 23.44 -31.31 6.31
CA VAL A 78 24.00 -32.34 7.18
C VAL A 78 24.09 -31.79 8.60
N VAL A 79 23.34 -32.40 9.52
CA VAL A 79 23.33 -32.01 10.93
C VAL A 79 24.14 -33.01 11.74
N TYR A 80 25.03 -32.52 12.59
CA TYR A 80 25.90 -33.29 13.47
C TYR A 80 25.54 -32.98 14.93
N GLY A 81 25.45 -34.02 15.76
CA GLY A 81 25.30 -33.92 17.21
C GLY A 81 26.61 -34.28 17.91
N ARG A 82 27.00 -33.48 18.92
CA ARG A 82 28.25 -33.67 19.66
C ARG A 82 28.10 -33.31 21.14
N LEU A 83 28.69 -34.10 22.03
CA LEU A 83 28.88 -33.74 23.45
C LEU A 83 30.03 -32.73 23.61
N SER A 84 29.86 -31.75 24.50
CA SER A 84 30.90 -30.79 24.85
C SER A 84 32.16 -31.52 25.31
N GLY A 85 33.30 -31.22 24.69
CA GLY A 85 34.58 -31.88 24.96
C GLY A 85 34.88 -33.12 24.10
N ALA A 86 33.90 -33.69 23.38
CA ALA A 86 34.14 -34.79 22.46
C ALA A 86 34.85 -34.31 21.18
N LYS A 87 35.79 -35.10 20.67
CA LYS A 87 36.53 -34.80 19.42
C LYS A 87 35.72 -35.12 18.16
N HIS A 88 34.83 -36.11 18.23
CA HIS A 88 34.04 -36.58 17.09
C HIS A 88 32.55 -36.41 17.37
N PRO A 89 31.73 -36.16 16.33
CA PRO A 89 30.28 -36.17 16.48
C PRO A 89 29.81 -37.58 16.86
N GLU A 90 28.87 -37.68 17.79
CA GLU A 90 28.27 -38.95 18.20
C GLU A 90 27.06 -39.34 17.34
N TRP A 91 26.51 -38.37 16.61
CA TRP A 91 25.31 -38.52 15.80
C TRP A 91 25.38 -37.63 14.56
N HIS A 92 24.81 -38.07 13.44
CA HIS A 92 24.58 -37.20 12.29
C HIS A 92 23.37 -37.64 11.47
N LYS A 93 22.77 -36.70 10.73
CA LYS A 93 21.68 -36.97 9.79
C LYS A 93 21.73 -36.02 8.61
N THR A 94 21.44 -36.55 7.42
CA THR A 94 21.45 -35.81 6.15
C THR A 94 20.03 -35.63 5.65
N ALA A 95 19.73 -34.46 5.11
CA ALA A 95 18.46 -34.10 4.49
C ALA A 95 18.71 -33.36 3.19
N GLU A 96 17.77 -33.43 2.25
CA GLU A 96 17.70 -32.49 1.13
C GLU A 96 17.08 -31.18 1.63
N ILE A 97 17.70 -30.05 1.27
CA ILE A 97 17.12 -28.73 1.50
C ILE A 97 16.06 -28.57 0.42
N LYS A 98 14.79 -28.41 0.84
CA LYS A 98 13.77 -28.07 -0.14
C LYS A 98 14.15 -26.70 -0.70
N PRO A 99 14.34 -26.53 -2.02
CA PRO A 99 14.46 -25.19 -2.57
C PRO A 99 13.23 -24.44 -2.05
N PRO A 100 13.40 -23.21 -1.52
CA PRO A 100 12.26 -22.46 -1.01
C PRO A 100 11.23 -22.52 -2.12
N LEU A 101 10.09 -23.17 -1.84
CA LEU A 101 8.94 -23.00 -2.71
C LEU A 101 8.81 -21.49 -2.77
N PRO A 102 8.72 -20.89 -3.96
CA PRO A 102 8.36 -19.50 -4.03
C PRO A 102 6.99 -19.43 -3.39
N LEU A 103 6.96 -19.19 -2.07
CA LEU A 103 5.90 -18.47 -1.46
C LEU A 103 5.95 -17.20 -2.28
N ILE A 104 4.99 -17.10 -3.18
CA ILE A 104 4.39 -15.82 -3.48
C ILE A 104 3.92 -15.38 -2.10
N GLU A 105 4.83 -14.78 -1.33
CA GLU A 105 4.51 -14.00 -0.16
C GLU A 105 3.70 -12.87 -0.79
N LEU A 106 2.40 -13.15 -0.93
CA LEU A 106 1.42 -12.10 -0.94
C LEU A 106 1.77 -11.33 0.32
N ASP A 107 2.34 -10.15 0.11
CA ASP A 107 2.66 -9.23 1.19
C ASP A 107 1.38 -9.16 2.03
N LEU A 108 1.43 -9.73 3.22
CA LEU A 108 0.22 -9.89 4.04
C LEU A 108 -0.34 -8.51 4.38
N GLU A 109 0.52 -7.49 4.39
CA GLU A 109 0.16 -6.08 4.48
C GLU A 109 -0.69 -5.62 3.27
N ASP A 110 -0.36 -6.07 2.05
CA ASP A 110 -1.23 -5.82 0.89
C ASP A 110 -2.56 -6.56 1.08
N LEU A 111 -2.58 -7.81 1.58
CA LEU A 111 -3.83 -8.57 1.80
C LEU A 111 -4.74 -8.00 2.91
N GLU A 112 -4.17 -7.47 4.00
CA GLU A 112 -4.94 -6.81 5.08
C GLU A 112 -5.64 -5.54 4.58
N GLU A 113 -5.09 -4.84 3.59
CA GLU A 113 -5.75 -3.70 2.92
C GLU A 113 -7.00 -4.13 2.12
N PHE A 114 -7.12 -5.42 1.73
CA PHE A 114 -8.21 -5.93 0.90
C PHE A 114 -9.40 -6.53 1.66
N ASP A 115 -9.34 -6.78 2.97
CA ASP A 115 -10.51 -7.29 3.70
C ASP A 115 -11.67 -6.27 3.71
N ASP A 116 -11.37 -4.97 3.57
CA ASP A 116 -12.36 -3.90 3.36
C ASP A 116 -12.91 -3.79 1.92
N VAL A 117 -12.27 -4.45 0.94
CA VAL A 117 -12.61 -4.33 -0.49
C VAL A 117 -13.82 -5.21 -0.88
N SER A 118 -14.29 -6.05 0.05
CA SER A 118 -15.59 -6.73 -0.08
C SER A 118 -16.77 -5.74 -0.24
N ASN A 119 -16.60 -4.47 0.14
CA ASN A 119 -17.56 -3.39 -0.09
C ASN A 119 -17.46 -2.66 -1.45
N ILE A 120 -16.39 -2.86 -2.25
CA ILE A 120 -16.17 -2.12 -3.51
C ILE A 120 -16.74 -2.86 -4.74
N LYS A 121 -17.28 -4.07 -4.56
CA LYS A 121 -17.85 -4.90 -5.63
C LYS A 121 -19.05 -4.27 -6.38
N ASN A 122 -19.53 -3.11 -5.95
CA ASN A 122 -20.62 -2.35 -6.60
C ASN A 122 -20.14 -1.16 -7.49
N LEU A 123 -18.83 -0.97 -7.70
CA LEU A 123 -18.28 0.11 -8.53
C LEU A 123 -17.62 -0.39 -9.82
N ALA A 124 -18.28 -1.31 -10.53
CA ALA A 124 -17.84 -1.70 -11.87
C ALA A 124 -18.16 -0.58 -12.87
N PHE A 125 -17.13 0.17 -13.29
CA PHE A 125 -17.24 1.09 -14.42
C PHE A 125 -17.28 0.28 -15.73
N HIS A 126 -18.33 0.48 -16.50
CA HIS A 126 -18.52 -0.13 -17.82
C HIS A 126 -17.47 0.45 -18.80
N PRO A 127 -16.54 -0.36 -19.34
CA PRO A 127 -15.62 0.09 -20.37
C PRO A 127 -16.24 -0.27 -21.71
N ASP A 128 -17.07 0.62 -22.26
CA ASP A 128 -17.36 0.72 -23.70
C ASP A 128 -18.41 1.83 -23.89
N SER A 129 -17.96 3.04 -24.21
CA SER A 129 -18.78 3.97 -24.97
C SER A 129 -17.87 4.90 -25.76
N ASP A 130 -17.55 4.47 -26.98
CA ASP A 130 -17.05 5.34 -28.03
C ASP A 130 -18.10 6.39 -28.42
N GLU A 131 -17.57 7.47 -28.96
CA GLU A 131 -18.13 8.80 -29.13
C GLU A 131 -19.40 8.96 -29.99
N THR A 132 -20.11 10.06 -29.70
CA THR A 132 -20.91 10.92 -30.61
C THR A 132 -22.26 10.43 -31.13
N GLU A 133 -23.35 10.77 -30.44
CA GLU A 133 -24.50 11.45 -31.07
C GLU A 133 -25.41 12.13 -30.02
N ILE A 134 -25.54 13.46 -30.11
CA ILE A 134 -26.43 14.24 -29.24
C ILE A 134 -27.86 14.11 -29.80
N GLN A 135 -28.69 13.28 -29.16
CA GLN A 135 -30.15 13.43 -29.22
C GLN A 135 -30.72 13.62 -27.80
N THR A 136 -30.82 14.89 -27.41
CA THR A 136 -31.53 15.35 -26.23
C THR A 136 -33.03 15.28 -26.46
N LYS A 137 -33.66 14.15 -26.13
CA LYS A 137 -35.10 14.02 -25.79
C LYS A 137 -35.32 12.57 -25.36
N ASN A 138 -35.60 12.36 -24.07
CA ASN A 138 -35.88 11.06 -23.39
C ASN A 138 -34.75 10.47 -22.50
N LEU A 139 -34.04 11.29 -21.72
CA LEU A 139 -33.22 10.81 -20.60
C LEU A 139 -33.94 11.07 -19.26
N GLU A 140 -35.00 10.30 -18.95
CA GLU A 140 -35.57 10.33 -17.59
C GLU A 140 -36.06 8.95 -17.07
N SER A 141 -36.00 7.89 -17.88
CA SER A 141 -36.51 6.56 -17.50
C SER A 141 -35.46 5.56 -17.00
N GLY A 142 -34.18 5.94 -16.87
CA GLY A 142 -33.07 5.00 -16.62
C GLY A 142 -32.16 5.30 -15.43
N LEU A 143 -32.61 6.09 -14.44
CA LEU A 143 -31.81 6.32 -13.22
C LEU A 143 -32.06 5.19 -12.20
N PRO A 144 -30.99 4.54 -11.68
CA PRO A 144 -31.11 3.52 -10.64
C PRO A 144 -31.79 4.09 -9.40
N ASP A 145 -32.62 3.29 -8.72
CA ASP A 145 -33.54 3.76 -7.67
C ASP A 145 -32.83 4.44 -6.48
N ASP A 146 -31.55 4.16 -6.27
CA ASP A 146 -30.71 4.81 -5.23
C ASP A 146 -30.39 6.28 -5.54
N LEU A 147 -30.43 6.71 -6.79
CA LEU A 147 -30.24 8.13 -7.16
C LEU A 147 -31.54 8.94 -7.09
N LYS A 148 -32.71 8.28 -7.14
CA LYS A 148 -34.01 8.94 -6.92
C LYS A 148 -34.21 9.31 -5.45
N SER A 149 -33.72 8.48 -4.53
CA SER A 149 -33.77 8.80 -3.09
C SER A 149 -32.86 9.99 -2.76
N PHE A 150 -31.67 10.06 -3.37
CA PHE A 150 -30.76 11.19 -3.19
C PHE A 150 -31.33 12.51 -3.77
N LYS A 151 -31.91 12.47 -4.98
CA LYS A 151 -32.56 13.64 -5.59
C LYS A 151 -33.76 14.12 -4.75
N SER A 152 -34.58 13.21 -4.26
CA SER A 152 -35.72 13.57 -3.40
C SER A 152 -35.29 14.07 -2.01
N SER A 153 -34.15 13.64 -1.48
CA SER A 153 -33.55 14.21 -0.27
C SER A 153 -33.10 15.66 -0.50
N ILE A 154 -32.41 15.95 -1.61
CA ILE A 154 -31.96 17.31 -1.95
C ILE A 154 -33.15 18.24 -2.22
N ASP A 155 -34.16 17.78 -2.96
CA ASP A 155 -35.35 18.58 -3.24
C ASP A 155 -36.15 18.88 -1.96
N ASN A 156 -36.19 17.96 -0.99
CA ASN A 156 -36.81 18.19 0.31
C ASN A 156 -36.01 19.17 1.17
N ASP A 157 -34.67 19.08 1.18
CA ASP A 157 -33.81 20.02 1.91
C ASP A 157 -33.88 21.44 1.32
N LEU A 158 -33.93 21.56 -0.01
CA LEU A 158 -34.13 22.85 -0.68
C LEU A 158 -35.52 23.43 -0.41
N LYS A 159 -36.57 22.59 -0.37
CA LYS A 159 -37.92 23.03 0.04
C LYS A 159 -37.97 23.46 1.50
N ALA A 160 -37.30 22.73 2.39
CA ALA A 160 -37.21 23.07 3.81
C ALA A 160 -36.46 24.39 4.02
N ALA A 161 -35.36 24.61 3.31
CA ALA A 161 -34.60 25.85 3.32
C ALA A 161 -35.41 27.03 2.75
N ALA A 162 -36.13 26.84 1.65
CA ALA A 162 -36.99 27.86 1.05
C ALA A 162 -38.19 28.23 1.94
N ASN A 163 -38.79 27.26 2.63
CA ASN A 163 -39.87 27.50 3.59
C ASN A 163 -39.35 28.19 4.85
N LYS A 164 -38.13 27.88 5.30
CA LYS A 164 -37.46 28.58 6.41
C LYS A 164 -37.13 30.04 6.05
N ALA A 165 -36.72 30.31 4.80
CA ALA A 165 -36.51 31.67 4.31
C ALA A 165 -37.82 32.48 4.21
N LYS A 166 -38.95 31.85 3.87
CA LYS A 166 -40.27 32.50 3.90
C LYS A 166 -40.76 32.79 5.32
N ALA A 167 -40.53 31.88 6.27
CA ALA A 167 -40.93 32.07 7.68
C ALA A 167 -40.18 33.23 8.36
N VAL A 168 -38.91 33.45 8.00
CA VAL A 168 -38.09 34.58 8.50
C VAL A 168 -38.57 35.93 7.92
N HIS A 169 -39.24 35.92 6.77
CA HIS A 169 -39.76 37.15 6.16
C HIS A 169 -41.15 37.58 6.70
N GLU A 170 -41.88 36.69 7.39
CA GLU A 170 -43.16 37.00 8.05
C GLU A 170 -43.03 37.38 9.53
N THR A 171 -41.93 37.02 10.20
CA THR A 171 -41.71 37.38 11.62
C THR A 171 -41.00 38.72 11.84
N THR A 172 -40.57 39.40 10.78
CA THR A 172 -39.86 40.69 10.87
C THR A 172 -40.73 41.87 10.45
N LYS A 173 -41.96 41.97 10.98
CA LYS A 173 -42.79 43.18 10.87
C LYS A 173 -43.31 43.75 12.19
N ASP A 174 -43.24 43.00 13.28
CA ASP A 174 -43.68 43.45 14.62
C ASP A 174 -42.64 43.11 15.69
N LYS A 175 -41.47 43.78 15.67
CA LYS A 175 -40.63 44.09 16.84
C LYS A 175 -39.31 44.69 16.39
N ILE A 176 -39.30 46.01 16.18
CA ILE A 176 -38.07 46.79 16.29
C ILE A 176 -38.35 47.85 17.34
N ASN A 177 -37.97 47.56 18.58
CA ASN A 177 -37.53 48.51 19.59
C ASN A 177 -36.89 47.71 20.74
N ASN A 178 -35.62 48.02 21.02
CA ASN A 178 -34.71 47.45 22.01
C ASN A 178 -34.01 46.13 21.66
N ILE A 179 -32.78 46.25 21.14
CA ILE A 179 -31.71 45.27 21.40
C ILE A 179 -30.45 46.06 21.77
N LYS A 180 -30.03 45.90 23.04
CA LYS A 180 -28.70 46.22 23.54
C LYS A 180 -27.74 45.12 23.05
N THR A 181 -26.52 45.53 22.72
CA THR A 181 -25.35 44.68 22.49
C THR A 181 -25.10 43.76 23.68
N GLU A 182 -25.19 42.45 23.45
CA GLU A 182 -24.56 41.43 24.30
C GLU A 182 -23.47 40.72 23.49
N ASP A 183 -22.34 40.52 24.18
CA ASP A 183 -21.15 39.84 23.70
C ASP A 183 -21.43 38.35 23.45
N PHE A 184 -20.90 37.83 22.34
CA PHE A 184 -20.93 36.41 22.03
C PHE A 184 -19.83 35.69 22.81
N ASP A 185 -20.23 34.98 23.87
CA ASP A 185 -19.36 34.05 24.61
C ASP A 185 -19.45 32.64 23.97
N LEU A 186 -18.29 32.08 23.62
CA LEU A 186 -18.15 30.79 22.92
C LEU A 186 -17.93 29.59 23.88
N ASP A 187 -18.04 29.80 25.18
CA ASP A 187 -17.64 28.81 26.21
C ASP A 187 -18.70 27.74 26.53
N ASN A 188 -19.75 27.58 25.70
CA ASN A 188 -20.82 26.61 26.00
C ASN A 188 -21.29 25.77 24.80
N LEU A 189 -20.34 25.29 24.00
CA LEU A 189 -20.56 24.19 23.04
C LEU A 189 -20.30 22.85 23.73
N GLU A 190 -21.32 22.38 24.45
CA GLU A 190 -21.36 21.02 24.99
C GLU A 190 -21.57 20.04 23.81
N LEU A 191 -20.47 19.48 23.31
CA LEU A 191 -20.49 18.40 22.34
C LEU A 191 -21.13 17.17 23.00
N GLN A 192 -22.35 16.81 22.56
CA GLN A 192 -22.97 15.55 22.92
C GLN A 192 -22.03 14.40 22.54
N SER A 193 -21.54 13.70 23.56
CA SER A 193 -20.78 12.47 23.42
C SER A 193 -21.65 11.42 22.75
N PHE A 194 -21.19 10.93 21.60
CA PHE A 194 -21.76 9.76 20.94
C PHE A 194 -21.46 8.52 21.81
N SER A 195 -22.47 8.00 22.51
CA SER A 195 -22.40 6.67 23.13
C SER A 195 -22.60 5.62 22.04
N LEU A 196 -21.54 4.87 21.73
CA LEU A 196 -21.65 3.60 21.02
C LEU A 196 -22.34 2.59 21.94
N GLU A 197 -23.54 2.16 21.56
CA GLU A 197 -24.19 1.00 22.15
C GLU A 197 -23.27 -0.23 22.00
N SER A 198 -22.97 -0.85 23.14
CA SER A 198 -22.20 -2.07 23.24
C SER A 198 -22.90 -3.20 22.47
N LEU A 199 -22.32 -3.58 21.33
CA LEU A 199 -22.61 -4.83 20.65
C LEU A 199 -22.48 -5.99 21.65
N GLN A 200 -23.56 -6.76 21.76
CA GLN A 200 -23.62 -7.98 22.54
C GLN A 200 -22.50 -8.94 22.09
N GLN A 201 -21.58 -9.23 23.01
CA GLN A 201 -20.64 -10.33 22.85
C GLN A 201 -21.42 -11.63 23.00
N ASP A 202 -21.76 -12.27 21.87
CA ASP A 202 -22.16 -13.66 21.86
C ASP A 202 -20.98 -14.51 22.35
N THR A 203 -21.20 -15.13 23.50
CA THR A 203 -20.26 -16.01 24.17
C THR A 203 -20.25 -17.34 23.41
N PHE A 204 -19.23 -17.57 22.59
CA PHE A 204 -19.00 -18.88 21.97
C PHE A 204 -18.49 -19.86 23.04
N GLU A 205 -19.39 -20.74 23.53
CA GLU A 205 -18.99 -21.92 24.29
C GLU A 205 -18.21 -22.89 23.38
N LEU A 206 -16.90 -22.96 23.55
CA LEU A 206 -16.10 -24.05 23.01
C LEU A 206 -16.49 -25.35 23.72
N LYS A 207 -17.12 -26.26 22.97
CA LYS A 207 -17.26 -27.66 23.37
C LYS A 207 -15.87 -28.26 23.54
N SER A 208 -15.56 -28.67 24.77
CA SER A 208 -14.42 -29.51 25.11
C SER A 208 -14.50 -30.82 24.35
N PHE A 209 -13.49 -31.12 23.53
CA PHE A 209 -13.29 -32.43 22.93
C PHE A 209 -12.65 -33.36 23.97
N ASP A 210 -13.34 -34.45 24.29
CA ASP A 210 -12.78 -35.57 25.05
C ASP A 210 -11.70 -36.27 24.21
N PRO A 211 -10.48 -36.47 24.73
CA PRO A 211 -9.45 -37.24 24.05
C PRO A 211 -9.67 -38.74 24.30
N GLU A 212 -10.09 -39.48 23.28
CA GLU A 212 -9.99 -40.94 23.30
C GLU A 212 -8.53 -41.40 23.25
N PRO A 213 -8.12 -42.39 24.06
CA PRO A 213 -6.75 -42.87 24.11
C PRO A 213 -6.41 -43.74 22.89
N PHE A 214 -5.40 -43.32 22.13
CA PHE A 214 -4.83 -44.10 21.04
C PHE A 214 -3.95 -45.22 21.59
N GLU A 215 -4.34 -46.48 21.38
CA GLU A 215 -3.50 -47.65 21.66
C GLU A 215 -2.38 -47.75 20.62
N VAL A 216 -1.14 -47.48 21.05
CA VAL A 216 0.07 -47.64 20.24
C VAL A 216 0.52 -49.10 20.32
N ASN A 217 0.26 -49.85 19.24
CA ASN A 217 0.77 -51.21 19.07
C ASN A 217 2.25 -51.15 18.68
N SER A 218 3.13 -51.36 19.66
CA SER A 218 4.60 -51.35 19.49
C SER A 218 5.07 -52.73 19.03
N GLN A 219 5.34 -52.87 17.73
CA GLN A 219 5.99 -54.07 17.20
C GLN A 219 7.50 -53.81 17.06
N GLU A 220 8.26 -54.46 17.94
CA GLU A 220 9.72 -54.53 17.98
C GLU A 220 10.33 -54.81 16.59
N SER A 221 11.25 -53.95 16.17
CA SER A 221 12.26 -54.33 15.17
C SER A 221 13.66 -54.08 15.73
N LYS A 222 14.42 -55.18 15.73
CA LYS A 222 15.72 -55.40 16.36
C LYS A 222 16.83 -54.78 15.48
N PRO A 223 17.85 -54.11 16.05
CA PRO A 223 18.90 -53.49 15.26
C PRO A 223 19.94 -54.52 14.82
N ARG A 224 20.36 -54.45 13.56
CA ARG A 224 21.52 -55.18 13.04
C ARG A 224 22.43 -54.19 12.31
N SER A 225 23.63 -54.04 12.84
CA SER A 225 24.80 -53.43 12.21
C SER A 225 26.05 -54.17 12.73
N PRO A 226 27.26 -53.96 12.20
CA PRO A 226 27.67 -53.35 10.93
C PRO A 226 28.64 -54.26 10.13
N LEU A 227 28.93 -53.92 8.88
CA LEU A 227 30.18 -54.35 8.25
C LEU A 227 30.86 -53.16 7.57
N GLU A 228 32.11 -52.97 7.98
CA GLU A 228 33.06 -51.95 7.54
C GLU A 228 33.41 -52.10 6.06
N GLU A 229 33.58 -50.98 5.35
CA GLU A 229 34.48 -50.96 4.20
C GLU A 229 35.23 -49.62 4.14
N LYS A 230 36.53 -49.70 4.45
CA LYS A 230 37.54 -48.65 4.28
C LYS A 230 37.97 -48.60 2.82
N ASN A 231 38.20 -47.42 2.27
CA ASN A 231 39.23 -47.07 1.27
C ASN A 231 39.26 -45.52 1.15
N SER A 232 40.32 -44.74 1.39
CA SER A 232 41.78 -44.78 1.11
C SER A 232 42.20 -44.31 -0.31
N TRP A 233 42.12 -43.01 -0.61
CA TRP A 233 42.92 -42.32 -1.66
C TRP A 233 43.09 -40.85 -1.17
N SER A 234 44.24 -40.28 -0.80
CA SER A 234 45.58 -40.14 -1.38
C SER A 234 45.66 -39.21 -2.61
N ALA A 235 45.88 -37.92 -2.29
CA ALA A 235 46.81 -36.96 -2.89
C ALA A 235 47.02 -36.90 -4.41
N LYS A 236 46.83 -35.69 -4.97
CA LYS A 236 47.84 -35.06 -5.83
C LYS A 236 47.66 -33.54 -5.87
N ASN A 237 48.72 -32.87 -5.42
CA ASN A 237 48.98 -31.44 -5.58
C ASN A 237 49.28 -31.14 -7.06
N GLU A 238 48.83 -29.99 -7.54
CA GLU A 238 49.60 -29.23 -8.53
C GLU A 238 49.69 -27.78 -8.05
N ASP A 239 50.95 -27.39 -7.89
CA ASP A 239 51.44 -26.08 -7.49
C ASP A 239 51.23 -25.08 -8.63
N PHE A 240 50.69 -23.90 -8.32
CA PHE A 240 50.77 -22.74 -9.21
C PHE A 240 51.17 -21.52 -8.41
N ASP A 241 52.50 -21.37 -8.27
CA ASP A 241 53.15 -20.17 -7.78
C ASP A 241 52.92 -19.01 -8.77
N PHE A 242 52.26 -17.94 -8.33
CA PHE A 242 52.43 -16.64 -8.94
C PHE A 242 52.85 -15.62 -7.89
N ASP A 243 53.99 -15.04 -8.19
CA ASP A 243 54.90 -14.30 -7.33
C ASP A 243 54.32 -12.97 -6.84
N SER A 244 54.72 -12.68 -5.61
CA SER A 244 54.49 -11.47 -4.83
C SER A 244 55.43 -10.37 -5.29
N SER A 245 54.92 -9.17 -5.54
CA SER A 245 55.48 -7.92 -5.00
C SER A 245 55.01 -6.70 -5.81
N VAL A 246 54.05 -5.96 -5.28
CA VAL A 246 54.08 -4.49 -5.36
C VAL A 246 53.64 -3.96 -4.00
N THR A 247 54.59 -3.33 -3.35
CA THR A 247 54.57 -2.60 -2.08
C THR A 247 53.63 -1.40 -2.12
N ASP A 248 52.89 -1.25 -1.02
CA ASP A 248 52.65 -0.05 -0.22
C ASP A 248 52.55 1.30 -0.94
N GLU A 249 51.36 1.91 -0.89
CA GLU A 249 51.19 3.35 -0.69
C GLU A 249 49.91 3.58 0.13
N ASP A 250 50.09 4.27 1.24
CA ASP A 250 49.15 4.58 2.31
C ASP A 250 47.94 5.41 1.86
N PHE A 251 46.73 5.03 2.29
CA PHE A 251 45.61 5.97 2.38
C PHE A 251 44.90 5.84 3.74
N ASN A 252 45.45 6.60 4.68
CA ASN A 252 44.86 6.94 5.96
C ASN A 252 43.61 7.81 5.73
N PHE A 253 42.42 7.31 6.09
CA PHE A 253 41.23 8.16 6.24
C PHE A 253 40.98 8.38 7.73
N GLU A 254 41.59 9.43 8.26
CA GLU A 254 41.24 9.99 9.56
C GLU A 254 39.79 10.52 9.48
N SER A 255 38.91 9.93 10.28
CA SER A 255 37.57 10.44 10.54
C SER A 255 37.66 11.56 11.58
N PRO A 256 37.23 12.81 11.27
CA PRO A 256 37.18 13.84 12.29
C PRO A 256 36.03 13.54 13.25
N THR A 257 36.39 13.29 14.51
CA THR A 257 35.49 13.36 15.66
C THR A 257 34.91 14.77 15.73
N VAL A 258 33.64 14.94 15.34
CA VAL A 258 32.91 16.19 15.54
C VAL A 258 32.44 16.24 16.99
N ALA A 259 33.10 17.09 17.76
CA ALA A 259 32.71 17.46 19.10
C ALA A 259 31.29 18.08 19.09
N ALA A 260 30.41 17.54 19.94
CA ALA A 260 29.13 18.14 20.26
C ALA A 260 29.36 19.49 20.95
N MET A 261 29.05 20.59 20.25
CA MET A 261 28.91 21.90 20.86
C MET A 261 27.45 22.13 21.31
N PRO A 262 27.21 22.71 22.49
CA PRO A 262 25.85 23.02 22.94
C PRO A 262 25.25 24.16 22.14
N MET A 263 24.02 23.96 21.65
CA MET A 263 23.21 25.00 20.98
C MET A 263 22.96 26.19 21.92
N PRO A 264 23.10 27.44 21.45
CA PRO A 264 22.60 28.61 22.17
C PRO A 264 21.07 28.66 22.10
N LEU A 265 20.45 28.92 23.25
CA LEU A 265 19.01 29.13 23.41
C LEU A 265 18.50 30.27 22.51
N PRO A 266 17.29 30.15 21.92
CA PRO A 266 16.69 31.22 21.17
C PRO A 266 16.31 32.41 22.09
N PRO A 267 16.44 33.67 21.61
CA PRO A 267 16.06 34.84 22.38
C PRO A 267 14.53 34.89 22.61
N PRO A 268 14.07 35.42 23.76
CA PRO A 268 12.64 35.56 24.04
C PRO A 268 11.98 36.56 23.09
N PRO A 269 10.70 36.35 22.74
CA PRO A 269 9.96 37.25 21.85
C PRO A 269 9.79 38.65 22.47
N PRO A 270 9.76 39.70 21.64
CA PRO A 270 9.64 41.07 22.11
C PRO A 270 8.29 41.30 22.80
N THR A 271 8.36 41.78 24.04
CA THR A 271 7.21 42.25 24.80
C THR A 271 6.59 43.46 24.11
N VAL A 272 5.39 43.27 23.55
CA VAL A 272 4.57 44.34 22.99
C VAL A 272 4.13 45.25 24.15
N ARG A 273 4.82 46.38 24.29
CA ARG A 273 4.50 47.47 25.21
C ARG A 273 3.16 48.09 24.80
N ARG A 274 2.10 47.70 25.49
CA ARG A 274 0.76 48.30 25.41
C ARG A 274 0.84 49.75 25.92
N THR A 275 0.99 50.73 25.02
CA THR A 275 0.89 52.14 25.36
C THR A 275 -0.57 52.46 25.71
N LYS A 276 -0.86 52.71 26.98
CA LYS A 276 -2.12 53.29 27.46
C LYS A 276 -2.34 54.63 26.75
N LYS A 277 -3.36 54.67 25.88
CA LYS A 277 -3.86 55.90 25.26
C LYS A 277 -4.54 56.72 26.37
N LYS A 278 -4.05 57.94 26.60
CA LYS A 278 -4.69 58.94 27.48
C LYS A 278 -6.10 59.27 26.96
N PRO A 279 -7.09 59.48 27.84
CA PRO A 279 -8.38 60.02 27.45
C PRO A 279 -8.21 61.48 27.02
N VAL A 280 -8.68 61.79 25.80
CA VAL A 280 -8.82 63.16 25.29
C VAL A 280 -10.08 63.76 25.94
N PRO A 281 -10.02 65.02 26.42
CA PRO A 281 -11.15 65.65 27.09
C PRO A 281 -12.32 65.89 26.14
N ASN A 282 -13.50 65.69 26.70
CA ASN A 282 -14.81 65.97 26.15
C ASN A 282 -14.87 67.44 25.68
N VAL A 283 -15.00 67.68 24.38
CA VAL A 283 -15.30 69.01 23.84
C VAL A 283 -16.81 69.12 23.81
N GLU A 284 -17.33 69.85 24.79
CA GLU A 284 -18.70 70.33 24.87
C GLU A 284 -18.92 71.32 23.72
N ILE A 285 -19.67 70.90 22.71
CA ILE A 285 -20.12 71.77 21.61
C ILE A 285 -21.47 72.33 22.03
N ASP A 286 -21.46 73.58 22.47
CA ASP A 286 -22.65 74.41 22.64
C ASP A 286 -23.37 74.54 21.30
N ASN A 287 -24.57 73.98 21.21
CA ASN A 287 -25.47 74.16 20.08
C ASN A 287 -26.32 75.41 20.33
N GLU A 288 -25.98 76.53 19.67
CA GLU A 288 -26.88 77.66 19.53
C GLU A 288 -28.07 77.32 18.62
N PRO A 289 -29.32 77.64 19.00
CA PRO A 289 -30.48 77.44 18.15
C PRO A 289 -30.59 78.58 17.13
N ILE A 290 -30.10 78.34 15.90
CA ILE A 290 -30.39 79.21 14.76
C ILE A 290 -31.88 79.07 14.39
N LYS A 291 -32.65 80.11 14.72
CA LYS A 291 -34.05 80.29 14.30
C LYS A 291 -34.07 80.60 12.79
N THR A 292 -34.42 79.62 11.96
CA THR A 292 -34.77 79.87 10.56
C THR A 292 -36.27 80.14 10.42
N ALA A 293 -36.61 81.36 10.03
CA ALA A 293 -37.95 81.77 9.65
C ALA A 293 -38.35 81.09 8.32
N TYR A 294 -39.49 80.38 8.34
CA TYR A 294 -40.18 79.89 7.16
C TYR A 294 -40.87 81.05 6.43
N PRO A 295 -40.69 81.20 5.10
CA PRO A 295 -41.77 81.66 4.24
C PRO A 295 -42.58 80.46 3.76
N LYS A 296 -43.88 80.64 3.88
CA LYS A 296 -44.95 79.73 3.52
C LYS A 296 -45.25 79.84 2.03
N ASP A 297 -45.69 78.70 1.50
CA ASP A 297 -46.61 78.54 0.37
C ASP A 297 -46.04 78.31 -1.05
N LYS A 298 -46.40 77.11 -1.55
CA LYS A 298 -46.51 76.64 -2.94
C LYS A 298 -45.25 76.07 -3.64
N SER A 299 -44.71 74.95 -3.13
CA SER A 299 -43.92 74.02 -3.97
C SER A 299 -43.88 72.56 -3.44
N LYS A 300 -44.99 72.03 -2.90
CA LYS A 300 -45.02 70.66 -2.35
C LYS A 300 -44.85 69.52 -3.37
N LEU A 301 -44.80 69.80 -4.68
CA LEU A 301 -44.55 68.80 -5.72
C LEU A 301 -43.09 68.74 -6.21
N LEU A 302 -42.26 69.77 -5.97
CA LEU A 302 -40.84 69.76 -6.35
C LEU A 302 -39.94 69.18 -5.25
N SER A 303 -40.30 69.33 -3.96
CA SER A 303 -39.50 68.84 -2.83
C SER A 303 -39.41 67.30 -2.74
N VAL A 304 -40.50 66.60 -3.10
CA VAL A 304 -40.52 65.12 -3.10
C VAL A 304 -39.60 64.55 -4.19
N ALA A 305 -39.49 65.21 -5.35
CA ALA A 305 -38.61 64.78 -6.44
C ALA A 305 -37.11 64.87 -6.07
N PHE A 306 -36.70 65.92 -5.34
CA PHE A 306 -35.31 66.05 -4.86
C PHE A 306 -34.95 65.05 -3.77
N ALA A 307 -35.87 64.73 -2.86
CA ALA A 307 -35.64 63.73 -1.82
C ALA A 307 -35.46 62.32 -2.41
N VAL A 308 -36.28 61.94 -3.40
CA VAL A 308 -36.15 60.65 -4.11
C VAL A 308 -34.86 60.60 -4.93
N GLY A 309 -34.49 61.71 -5.60
CA GLY A 309 -33.23 61.81 -6.33
C GLY A 309 -31.99 61.65 -5.44
N ALA A 310 -32.00 62.29 -4.26
CA ALA A 310 -30.87 62.17 -3.31
C ALA A 310 -30.73 60.75 -2.74
N ILE A 311 -31.83 60.07 -2.41
CA ILE A 311 -31.80 58.69 -1.91
C ILE A 311 -31.27 57.73 -2.98
N ALA A 312 -31.67 57.90 -4.24
CA ALA A 312 -31.16 57.08 -5.34
C ALA A 312 -29.64 57.25 -5.52
N ILE A 313 -29.13 58.48 -5.45
CA ILE A 313 -27.69 58.77 -5.55
C ILE A 313 -26.92 58.12 -4.39
N VAL A 314 -27.41 58.26 -3.15
CA VAL A 314 -26.76 57.65 -1.97
C VAL A 314 -26.77 56.12 -2.05
N GLY A 315 -27.86 55.53 -2.54
CA GLY A 315 -27.95 54.08 -2.75
C GLY A 315 -26.91 53.56 -3.75
N ILE A 316 -26.75 54.25 -4.88
CA ILE A 316 -25.74 53.91 -5.90
C ILE A 316 -24.32 54.05 -5.33
N CYS A 317 -24.04 55.16 -4.63
CA CYS A 317 -22.72 55.37 -4.01
C CYS A 317 -22.41 54.32 -2.94
N GLY A 318 -23.38 53.97 -2.09
CA GLY A 318 -23.21 52.95 -1.05
C GLY A 318 -22.93 51.57 -1.64
N TRP A 319 -23.65 51.20 -2.70
CA TRP A 319 -23.41 49.95 -3.41
C TRP A 319 -22.01 49.91 -4.07
N LEU A 320 -21.55 51.00 -4.69
CA LEU A 320 -20.21 51.08 -5.28
C LEU A 320 -19.10 50.94 -4.23
N VAL A 321 -19.27 51.51 -3.04
CA VAL A 321 -18.29 51.37 -1.94
C VAL A 321 -18.25 49.93 -1.43
N TRP A 322 -19.42 49.30 -1.26
CA TRP A 322 -19.52 47.91 -0.85
C TRP A 322 -18.92 46.95 -1.88
N ASP A 323 -19.25 47.12 -3.16
CA ASP A 323 -18.69 46.35 -4.28
C ASP A 323 -17.15 46.47 -4.33
N ARG A 324 -16.62 47.69 -4.19
CA ARG A 324 -15.17 47.92 -4.13
C ARG A 324 -14.51 47.24 -2.92
N SER A 325 -15.18 47.17 -1.78
CA SER A 325 -14.69 46.44 -0.61
C SER A 325 -14.60 44.94 -0.87
N ASN A 326 -15.60 44.35 -1.52
CA ASN A 326 -15.58 42.94 -1.90
C ASN A 326 -14.44 42.64 -2.90
N GLN A 327 -14.26 43.51 -3.89
CA GLN A 327 -13.16 43.40 -4.86
C GLN A 327 -11.78 43.43 -4.19
N GLN A 328 -11.60 44.29 -3.17
CA GLN A 328 -10.37 44.33 -2.38
C GLN A 328 -10.13 43.02 -1.62
N GLN A 329 -11.18 42.40 -1.09
CA GLN A 329 -11.08 41.11 -0.40
C GLN A 329 -10.68 39.99 -1.38
N TYR A 330 -11.25 39.96 -2.59
CA TYR A 330 -10.85 39.00 -3.62
C TYR A 330 -9.38 39.16 -4.02
N LEU A 331 -8.92 40.40 -4.23
CA LEU A 331 -7.50 40.67 -4.51
C LEU A 331 -6.57 40.34 -3.34
N ALA A 332 -7.01 40.58 -2.10
CA ALA A 332 -6.22 40.22 -0.92
C ALA A 332 -6.07 38.70 -0.80
N ASN A 333 -7.14 37.93 -1.05
CA ASN A 333 -7.10 36.46 -1.07
C ASN A 333 -6.16 35.95 -2.17
N ALA A 334 -6.25 36.53 -3.37
CA ALA A 334 -5.40 36.19 -4.50
C ALA A 334 -3.91 36.43 -4.21
N ARG A 335 -3.57 37.60 -3.66
CA ARG A 335 -2.19 37.94 -3.28
C ARG A 335 -1.68 37.08 -2.15
N ASN A 336 -2.49 36.80 -1.15
CA ASN A 336 -2.13 35.89 -0.06
C ASN A 336 -1.78 34.51 -0.62
N PHE A 337 -2.62 33.96 -1.51
CA PHE A 337 -2.33 32.69 -2.17
C PHE A 337 -1.08 32.75 -3.05
N SER A 338 -0.90 33.81 -3.84
CA SER A 338 0.25 33.96 -4.72
C SER A 338 1.58 34.05 -3.95
N ASN A 339 1.55 34.65 -2.76
CA ASN A 339 2.70 34.78 -1.86
C ASN A 339 3.03 33.49 -1.09
N GLN A 340 2.11 32.53 -1.02
CA GLN A 340 2.43 31.21 -0.48
C GLN A 340 3.30 30.48 -1.54
N ASP A 341 4.47 29.96 -1.14
CA ASP A 341 5.35 29.13 -2.01
C ASP A 341 4.75 27.74 -2.24
N ILE A 342 3.53 27.71 -2.77
CA ILE A 342 2.83 26.48 -3.06
C ILE A 342 3.25 26.02 -4.45
N ASN A 343 4.22 25.12 -4.46
CA ASN A 343 4.65 24.44 -5.66
C ASN A 343 3.95 23.07 -5.74
N PRO A 344 3.15 22.79 -6.80
CA PRO A 344 2.44 21.51 -6.93
C PRO A 344 3.39 20.31 -6.95
N LYS A 345 4.67 20.49 -7.30
CA LYS A 345 5.69 19.44 -7.29
C LYS A 345 6.16 19.04 -5.88
N LYS A 346 6.00 19.92 -4.88
CA LYS A 346 6.42 19.66 -3.48
C LYS A 346 5.32 18.97 -2.66
N ILE A 347 4.08 18.98 -3.14
CA ILE A 347 2.94 18.40 -2.41
C ILE A 347 2.91 16.90 -2.68
N THR A 348 3.04 16.10 -1.62
CA THR A 348 3.10 14.63 -1.71
C THR A 348 1.76 13.92 -1.57
N LYS A 349 0.72 14.61 -1.07
CA LYS A 349 -0.62 14.00 -0.85
C LYS A 349 -1.61 14.47 -1.90
N LEU A 350 -2.32 13.53 -2.53
CA LEU A 350 -3.33 13.82 -3.56
C LEU A 350 -4.50 14.67 -3.03
N GLU A 351 -4.92 14.42 -1.79
CA GLU A 351 -6.00 15.16 -1.14
C GLU A 351 -5.62 16.64 -0.94
N THR A 352 -4.42 16.92 -0.44
CA THR A 352 -3.96 18.29 -0.22
C THR A 352 -3.73 19.02 -1.55
N LEU A 353 -3.27 18.29 -2.58
CA LEU A 353 -3.14 18.81 -3.95
C LEU A 353 -4.51 19.24 -4.51
N THR A 354 -5.53 18.39 -4.36
CA THR A 354 -6.90 18.65 -4.82
C THR A 354 -7.56 19.79 -4.04
N GLY A 355 -7.41 19.80 -2.71
CA GLY A 355 -7.94 20.87 -1.86
C GLY A 355 -7.32 22.24 -2.20
N THR A 356 -6.01 22.26 -2.45
CA THR A 356 -5.30 23.48 -2.88
C THR A 356 -5.77 23.95 -4.26
N ARG A 357 -5.92 23.03 -5.22
CA ARG A 357 -6.45 23.32 -6.55
C ARG A 357 -7.85 23.92 -6.48
N ASN A 358 -8.75 23.34 -5.68
CA ASN A 358 -10.11 23.84 -5.52
C ASN A 358 -10.13 25.24 -4.89
N ARG A 359 -9.26 25.50 -3.91
CA ARG A 359 -9.11 26.85 -3.34
C ARG A 359 -8.62 27.85 -4.38
N LEU A 360 -7.62 27.47 -5.19
CA LEU A 360 -7.12 28.31 -6.28
C LEU A 360 -8.20 28.58 -7.34
N GLN A 361 -8.98 27.56 -7.71
CA GLN A 361 -10.12 27.70 -8.62
C GLN A 361 -11.13 28.72 -8.09
N THR A 362 -11.50 28.66 -6.81
CA THR A 362 -12.42 29.61 -6.18
C THR A 362 -11.88 31.05 -6.25
N ILE A 363 -10.59 31.24 -5.98
CA ILE A 363 -9.94 32.57 -6.08
C ILE A 363 -9.98 33.09 -7.53
N VAL A 364 -9.69 32.23 -8.51
CA VAL A 364 -9.77 32.58 -9.93
C VAL A 364 -11.19 32.98 -10.31
N SER A 365 -12.21 32.19 -9.93
CA SER A 365 -13.62 32.52 -10.17
C SER A 365 -14.04 33.85 -9.55
N GLN A 366 -13.59 34.14 -8.31
CA GLN A 366 -13.87 35.41 -7.63
C GLN A 366 -13.25 36.62 -8.33
N LEU A 367 -12.02 36.49 -8.87
CA LEU A 367 -11.39 37.56 -9.64
C LEU A 367 -12.05 37.76 -11.00
N GLU A 368 -12.57 36.69 -11.63
CA GLU A 368 -13.29 36.76 -12.91
C GLU A 368 -14.67 37.43 -12.78
N GLU A 369 -15.27 37.42 -11.60
CA GLU A 369 -16.54 38.12 -11.32
C GLU A 369 -16.40 39.65 -11.33
N ILE A 370 -15.18 40.17 -11.14
CA ILE A 370 -14.89 41.61 -11.17
C ILE A 370 -15.09 42.11 -12.60
N SER A 371 -16.17 42.87 -12.82
CA SER A 371 -16.50 43.44 -14.14
C SER A 371 -15.68 44.71 -14.43
N ASP A 372 -15.43 44.97 -15.72
CA ASP A 372 -14.83 46.22 -16.20
C ASP A 372 -15.84 47.37 -16.07
N ARG A 373 -15.74 48.13 -14.98
CA ARG A 373 -16.60 49.26 -14.65
C ARG A 373 -15.75 50.44 -14.22
N PRO A 374 -16.20 51.69 -14.43
CA PRO A 374 -15.48 52.85 -13.91
C PRO A 374 -15.23 52.71 -12.41
N ALA A 375 -13.96 52.88 -12.00
CA ALA A 375 -13.49 52.76 -10.62
C ALA A 375 -13.49 51.35 -9.99
N SER A 376 -13.71 50.28 -10.78
CA SER A 376 -13.46 48.90 -10.33
C SER A 376 -11.97 48.58 -10.34
N LEU A 377 -11.57 47.53 -9.60
CA LEU A 377 -10.18 47.03 -9.56
C LEU A 377 -9.92 45.98 -10.65
N TYR A 378 -10.53 46.16 -11.82
CA TYR A 378 -10.50 45.19 -12.91
C TYR A 378 -9.07 44.98 -13.46
N ALA A 379 -8.32 46.06 -13.67
CA ALA A 379 -6.96 45.98 -14.21
C ALA A 379 -6.03 45.17 -13.30
N GLU A 380 -6.12 45.38 -11.98
CA GLU A 380 -5.37 44.61 -10.99
C GLU A 380 -5.82 43.15 -10.94
N ALA A 381 -7.12 42.89 -11.02
CA ALA A 381 -7.66 41.53 -11.07
C ALA A 381 -7.15 40.75 -12.30
N GLN A 382 -7.14 41.39 -13.47
CA GLN A 382 -6.59 40.79 -14.70
C GLN A 382 -5.09 40.50 -14.56
N ALA A 383 -4.31 41.40 -13.95
CA ALA A 383 -2.89 41.16 -13.70
C ALA A 383 -2.67 39.90 -12.81
N GLU A 384 -3.42 39.76 -11.72
CA GLU A 384 -3.33 38.57 -10.86
C GLU A 384 -3.79 37.29 -11.60
N LEU A 385 -4.86 37.37 -12.39
CA LEU A 385 -5.35 36.25 -13.21
C LEU A 385 -4.29 35.72 -14.18
N THR A 386 -3.47 36.60 -14.77
CA THR A 386 -2.36 36.15 -15.66
C THR A 386 -1.31 35.31 -14.92
N THR A 387 -1.18 35.49 -13.61
CA THR A 387 -0.24 34.72 -12.77
C THR A 387 -0.88 33.45 -12.20
N LEU A 388 -2.16 33.50 -11.81
CA LEU A 388 -2.84 32.38 -11.16
C LEU A 388 -3.32 31.29 -12.14
N ARG A 389 -3.74 31.66 -13.35
CA ARG A 389 -4.23 30.67 -14.34
C ARG A 389 -3.17 29.63 -14.74
N PRO A 390 -1.90 29.99 -15.02
CA PRO A 390 -0.85 28.99 -15.27
C PRO A 390 -0.61 28.08 -14.07
N LYS A 391 -0.60 28.61 -12.84
CA LYS A 391 -0.47 27.80 -11.61
C LYS A 391 -1.60 26.78 -11.51
N LEU A 392 -2.84 27.20 -11.76
CA LEU A 392 -4.01 26.31 -11.76
C LEU A 392 -3.86 25.17 -12.77
N ALA A 393 -3.42 25.49 -14.00
CA ALA A 393 -3.16 24.47 -15.03
C ALA A 393 -2.02 23.49 -14.62
N GLU A 394 -1.00 23.96 -13.90
CA GLU A 394 0.04 23.08 -13.34
C GLU A 394 -0.50 22.13 -12.27
N PHE A 395 -1.40 22.62 -11.40
CA PHE A 395 -2.11 21.77 -10.43
C PHE A 395 -2.99 20.73 -11.13
N ASP A 396 -3.77 21.13 -12.12
CA ASP A 396 -4.62 20.22 -12.91
C ASP A 396 -3.78 19.11 -13.56
N ARG A 397 -2.66 19.49 -14.21
CA ARG A 397 -1.73 18.52 -14.79
C ARG A 397 -1.18 17.56 -13.74
N LYS A 398 -0.74 18.07 -12.59
CA LYS A 398 -0.18 17.25 -11.52
C LYS A 398 -1.23 16.30 -10.93
N ILE A 399 -2.46 16.76 -10.71
CA ILE A 399 -3.57 15.91 -10.24
C ILE A 399 -3.82 14.77 -11.23
N ASN A 400 -3.88 15.06 -12.53
CA ASN A 400 -4.10 14.04 -13.56
C ASN A 400 -2.98 12.99 -13.59
N VAL A 401 -1.73 13.42 -13.44
CA VAL A 401 -0.57 12.52 -13.33
C VAL A 401 -0.70 11.62 -12.11
N GLU A 402 -1.02 12.17 -10.94
CA GLU A 402 -1.14 11.38 -9.71
C GLU A 402 -2.34 10.43 -9.73
N GLN A 403 -3.47 10.84 -10.29
CA GLN A 403 -4.64 9.97 -10.45
C GLN A 403 -4.35 8.81 -11.41
N ALA A 404 -3.69 9.08 -12.53
CA ALA A 404 -3.26 8.05 -13.47
C ALA A 404 -2.25 7.08 -12.83
N ALA A 405 -1.28 7.61 -12.09
CA ALA A 405 -0.31 6.81 -11.34
C ALA A 405 -1.00 5.91 -10.30
N ASN A 406 -1.93 6.46 -9.51
CA ASN A 406 -2.67 5.70 -8.51
C ASN A 406 -3.53 4.61 -9.15
N LYS A 407 -4.24 4.92 -10.24
CA LYS A 407 -5.03 3.94 -10.99
C LYS A 407 -4.15 2.79 -11.52
N ASN A 408 -2.98 3.11 -12.07
CA ASN A 408 -2.05 2.11 -12.57
C ASN A 408 -1.50 1.23 -11.44
N LEU A 409 -1.15 1.84 -10.30
CA LEU A 409 -0.66 1.12 -9.13
C LEU A 409 -1.73 0.17 -8.59
N GLU A 410 -2.96 0.64 -8.36
CA GLU A 410 -4.06 -0.19 -7.87
C GLU A 410 -4.48 -1.29 -8.86
N SER A 411 -4.53 -0.98 -10.16
CA SER A 411 -4.81 -2.01 -11.16
C SER A 411 -3.71 -3.08 -11.19
N SER A 412 -2.45 -2.71 -10.97
CA SER A 412 -1.33 -3.65 -10.96
C SER A 412 -1.38 -4.57 -9.74
N LYS A 413 -1.75 -4.05 -8.56
CA LYS A 413 -1.98 -4.84 -7.34
C LYS A 413 -3.06 -5.89 -7.59
N ASN A 414 -4.22 -5.47 -8.13
CA ASN A 414 -5.33 -6.37 -8.41
C ASN A 414 -4.95 -7.50 -9.40
N ALA A 415 -4.26 -7.17 -10.48
CA ALA A 415 -3.79 -8.16 -11.45
C ALA A 415 -2.82 -9.18 -10.83
N THR A 416 -1.93 -8.71 -9.94
CA THR A 416 -1.02 -9.55 -9.15
C THR A 416 -1.76 -10.48 -8.20
N ILE A 417 -2.77 -9.98 -7.47
CA ILE A 417 -3.59 -10.77 -6.56
C ILE A 417 -4.36 -11.85 -7.32
N GLU A 418 -4.93 -11.52 -8.47
CA GLU A 418 -5.61 -12.49 -9.32
C GLU A 418 -4.66 -13.58 -9.84
N ALA A 419 -3.44 -13.19 -10.24
CA ALA A 419 -2.42 -14.15 -10.64
C ALA A 419 -2.08 -15.09 -9.48
N ALA A 420 -1.84 -14.53 -8.28
CA ALA A 420 -1.51 -15.30 -7.10
C ALA A 420 -2.64 -16.28 -6.73
N LYS A 421 -3.91 -15.81 -6.67
CA LYS A 421 -5.10 -16.64 -6.44
C LYS A 421 -5.21 -17.79 -7.42
N SER A 422 -4.90 -17.55 -8.70
CA SER A 422 -4.93 -18.58 -9.75
C SER A 422 -3.85 -19.65 -9.56
N THR A 423 -2.77 -19.33 -8.84
CA THR A 423 -1.64 -20.23 -8.58
C THR A 423 -1.66 -20.88 -7.19
N GLN A 424 -2.64 -20.53 -6.34
CA GLN A 424 -2.77 -21.12 -5.00
C GLN A 424 -3.07 -22.61 -5.07
N ASN A 425 -2.50 -23.39 -4.15
CA ASN A 425 -2.67 -24.85 -4.08
C ASN A 425 -2.20 -25.59 -5.34
N PRO A 426 -0.91 -25.46 -5.72
CA PRO A 426 -0.35 -26.31 -6.78
C PRO A 426 -0.54 -27.79 -6.45
N PRO A 427 -0.65 -28.67 -7.46
CA PRO A 427 -0.28 -28.45 -8.86
C PRO A 427 -1.43 -27.99 -9.77
N HIS A 428 -1.09 -27.18 -10.78
CA HIS A 428 -2.03 -26.68 -11.78
C HIS A 428 -1.58 -27.02 -13.21
N LYS A 429 -2.52 -27.06 -14.16
CA LYS A 429 -2.22 -27.22 -15.60
C LYS A 429 -1.40 -26.02 -16.12
N SER A 430 -0.62 -26.24 -17.18
CA SER A 430 0.24 -25.20 -17.77
C SER A 430 -0.56 -23.97 -18.25
N THR A 431 -1.82 -24.15 -18.65
CA THR A 431 -2.73 -23.06 -19.04
C THR A 431 -3.03 -22.10 -17.88
N VAL A 432 -3.19 -22.61 -16.66
CA VAL A 432 -3.44 -21.79 -15.46
C VAL A 432 -2.19 -20.97 -15.12
N TRP A 433 -1.01 -21.59 -15.16
CA TRP A 433 0.26 -20.88 -14.93
C TRP A 433 0.55 -19.83 -16.00
N LYS A 434 0.24 -20.10 -17.27
CA LYS A 434 0.36 -19.12 -18.36
C LYS A 434 -0.57 -17.94 -18.15
N SER A 435 -1.82 -18.18 -17.76
CA SER A 435 -2.75 -17.11 -17.43
C SER A 435 -2.24 -16.24 -16.26
N ALA A 436 -1.68 -16.86 -15.21
CA ALA A 436 -1.05 -16.12 -14.11
C ALA A 436 0.17 -15.31 -14.58
N GLN A 437 0.99 -15.86 -15.49
CA GLN A 437 2.12 -15.18 -16.10
C GLN A 437 1.68 -13.93 -16.86
N GLU A 438 0.63 -14.04 -17.70
CA GLU A 438 0.06 -12.93 -18.47
C GLU A 438 -0.47 -11.82 -17.56
N LYS A 439 -1.18 -12.17 -16.47
CA LYS A 439 -1.67 -11.20 -15.48
C LYS A 439 -0.53 -10.44 -14.80
N ARG A 440 0.59 -11.12 -14.48
CA ARG A 440 1.78 -10.47 -13.93
C ARG A 440 2.48 -9.55 -14.93
N GLN A 441 2.55 -9.95 -16.20
CA GLN A 441 3.07 -9.08 -17.26
C GLN A 441 2.20 -7.83 -17.44
N MET A 442 0.88 -7.97 -17.35
CA MET A 442 -0.06 -6.84 -17.37
C MET A 442 0.18 -5.90 -16.18
N ALA A 443 0.34 -6.44 -14.97
CA ALA A 443 0.66 -5.65 -13.78
C ALA A 443 1.96 -4.85 -13.95
N LEU A 444 3.02 -5.48 -14.48
CA LEU A 444 4.29 -4.80 -14.79
C LEU A 444 4.10 -3.67 -15.80
N LYS A 445 3.36 -3.90 -16.89
CA LYS A 445 3.08 -2.86 -17.89
C LYS A 445 2.35 -1.65 -17.29
N GLN A 446 1.46 -1.88 -16.33
CA GLN A 446 0.74 -0.80 -15.64
C GLN A 446 1.68 0.01 -14.74
N LEU A 447 2.53 -0.66 -13.96
CA LEU A 447 3.53 0.02 -13.13
C LEU A 447 4.56 0.79 -13.96
N GLU A 448 4.97 0.27 -15.12
CA GLU A 448 5.87 0.96 -16.04
C GLU A 448 5.23 2.22 -16.66
N GLY A 449 3.89 2.31 -16.65
CA GLY A 449 3.15 3.51 -17.04
C GLY A 449 3.15 4.62 -15.99
N VAL A 450 3.66 4.38 -14.78
CA VAL A 450 3.80 5.42 -13.73
C VAL A 450 4.98 6.31 -14.08
N THR A 451 4.70 7.60 -14.30
CA THR A 451 5.68 8.58 -14.75
C THR A 451 6.56 9.08 -13.60
N THR A 452 7.80 9.51 -13.92
CA THR A 452 8.80 9.96 -12.93
C THR A 452 8.43 11.22 -12.16
N ASP A 453 7.44 11.96 -12.65
CA ASP A 453 6.91 13.16 -12.01
C ASP A 453 5.81 12.85 -10.99
N SER A 454 5.32 11.60 -10.90
CA SER A 454 4.41 11.16 -9.84
C SER A 454 5.16 10.94 -8.52
N VAL A 455 4.50 11.23 -7.40
CA VAL A 455 5.02 10.91 -6.06
C VAL A 455 5.07 9.40 -5.80
N LEU A 456 4.25 8.62 -6.52
CA LEU A 456 4.16 7.16 -6.43
C LEU A 456 5.23 6.44 -7.28
N TYR A 457 6.09 7.18 -7.99
CA TYR A 457 7.10 6.58 -8.85
C TYR A 457 8.08 5.68 -8.07
N GLY A 458 8.48 6.09 -6.87
CA GLY A 458 9.38 5.30 -6.01
C GLY A 458 8.78 3.93 -5.67
N ASP A 459 7.54 3.92 -5.18
CA ASP A 459 6.79 2.71 -4.83
C ASP A 459 6.56 1.81 -6.05
N ALA A 460 6.25 2.41 -7.20
CA ALA A 460 6.08 1.68 -8.46
C ALA A 460 7.37 0.97 -8.88
N GLN A 461 8.54 1.63 -8.77
CA GLN A 461 9.84 1.01 -9.10
C GLN A 461 10.18 -0.14 -8.15
N GLN A 462 9.88 0.00 -6.86
CA GLN A 462 10.08 -1.07 -5.89
C GLN A 462 9.22 -2.29 -6.23
N ARG A 463 7.93 -2.09 -6.55
CA ARG A 463 7.00 -3.17 -6.94
C ARG A 463 7.39 -3.81 -8.27
N ILE A 464 7.88 -3.05 -9.25
CA ILE A 464 8.41 -3.61 -10.51
C ILE A 464 9.53 -4.61 -10.23
N LYS A 465 10.46 -4.29 -9.31
CA LYS A 465 11.57 -5.19 -8.95
C LYS A 465 11.04 -6.50 -8.37
N ALA A 466 10.09 -6.44 -7.44
CA ALA A 466 9.47 -7.62 -6.85
C ALA A 466 8.72 -8.47 -7.90
N TYR A 467 7.86 -7.84 -8.70
CA TYR A 467 7.03 -8.55 -9.69
C TYR A 467 7.84 -9.20 -10.80
N ARG A 468 9.00 -8.65 -11.18
CA ARG A 468 9.92 -9.32 -12.12
C ARG A 468 10.50 -10.61 -11.56
N ALA A 469 10.92 -10.61 -10.28
CA ALA A 469 11.43 -11.81 -9.63
C ALA A 469 10.34 -12.91 -9.53
N GLU A 470 9.11 -12.52 -9.19
CA GLU A 470 7.97 -13.44 -9.16
C GLU A 470 7.60 -13.96 -10.56
N LEU A 471 7.66 -13.11 -11.59
CA LEU A 471 7.41 -13.52 -12.97
C LEU A 471 8.43 -14.56 -13.45
N ASP A 472 9.70 -14.42 -13.09
CA ASP A 472 10.74 -15.42 -13.41
C ASP A 472 10.42 -16.77 -12.77
N GLN A 473 9.91 -16.78 -11.54
CA GLN A 473 9.48 -18.00 -10.86
C GLN A 473 8.25 -18.63 -11.53
N ILE A 474 7.23 -17.84 -11.85
CA ILE A 474 6.05 -18.33 -12.58
C ILE A 474 6.46 -18.89 -13.95
N THR A 475 7.38 -18.23 -14.64
CA THR A 475 7.90 -18.69 -15.95
C THR A 475 8.57 -20.05 -15.83
N LYS A 476 9.39 -20.27 -14.80
CA LYS A 476 9.96 -21.60 -14.50
C LYS A 476 8.87 -22.64 -14.26
N TRP A 477 7.82 -22.30 -13.51
CA TRP A 477 6.68 -23.20 -13.30
C TRP A 477 5.94 -23.53 -14.59
N VAL A 478 5.70 -22.54 -15.47
CA VAL A 478 5.10 -22.77 -16.79
C VAL A 478 5.92 -23.79 -17.59
N GLU A 479 7.24 -23.62 -17.65
CA GLU A 479 8.13 -24.55 -18.37
C GLU A 479 8.10 -25.95 -17.77
N ILE A 480 8.16 -26.03 -16.45
CA ILE A 480 8.03 -27.28 -15.70
C ILE A 480 6.73 -27.99 -16.07
N GLN A 481 5.60 -27.28 -16.07
CA GLN A 481 4.30 -27.87 -16.39
C GLN A 481 4.19 -28.29 -17.83
N GLN A 482 4.69 -27.47 -18.75
CA GLN A 482 4.66 -27.82 -20.15
C GLN A 482 5.51 -29.08 -20.40
N ARG A 483 6.67 -29.22 -19.73
CA ARG A 483 7.49 -30.45 -19.82
C ARG A 483 6.77 -31.64 -19.19
N ALA A 484 6.17 -31.49 -18.01
CA ALA A 484 5.41 -32.55 -17.35
C ALA A 484 4.24 -33.03 -18.22
N GLU A 485 3.47 -32.12 -18.82
CA GLU A 485 2.40 -32.43 -19.76
C GLU A 485 2.90 -33.15 -21.01
N THR A 486 4.07 -32.78 -21.56
CA THR A 486 4.67 -33.55 -22.66
C THR A 486 5.10 -34.95 -22.23
N ALA A 487 5.60 -35.13 -20.99
CA ALA A 487 5.95 -36.45 -20.46
C ALA A 487 4.71 -37.32 -20.24
N VAL A 488 3.54 -36.74 -19.91
CA VAL A 488 2.28 -37.49 -19.86
C VAL A 488 1.96 -38.12 -21.21
N SER A 489 2.24 -37.43 -22.32
CA SER A 489 2.00 -37.96 -23.66
C SER A 489 2.89 -39.14 -24.04
N THR A 490 4.02 -39.32 -23.34
CA THR A 490 4.92 -40.47 -23.53
C THR A 490 4.59 -41.66 -22.62
N VAL A 491 3.72 -41.48 -21.61
CA VAL A 491 3.26 -42.58 -20.75
C VAL A 491 2.45 -43.59 -21.57
N ASN A 492 2.69 -44.87 -21.34
CA ASN A 492 1.98 -45.96 -22.02
C ASN A 492 0.45 -45.78 -21.87
N PRO A 493 -0.34 -45.82 -22.96
CA PRO A 493 -1.80 -45.64 -22.90
C PRO A 493 -2.51 -46.67 -22.00
N ALA A 494 -1.94 -47.87 -21.84
CA ALA A 494 -2.46 -48.86 -20.89
C ALA A 494 -2.36 -48.37 -19.44
N THR A 495 -1.24 -47.73 -19.07
CA THR A 495 -1.02 -47.12 -17.76
C THR A 495 -1.99 -45.96 -17.54
N VAL A 496 -2.20 -45.10 -18.54
CA VAL A 496 -3.19 -44.01 -18.46
C VAL A 496 -4.60 -44.56 -18.18
N ASN A 497 -4.98 -45.66 -18.83
CA ASN A 497 -6.27 -46.31 -18.58
C ASN A 497 -6.36 -46.92 -17.15
N GLN A 498 -5.26 -47.50 -16.64
CA GLN A 498 -5.20 -47.96 -15.26
C GLN A 498 -5.37 -46.81 -14.26
N LEU A 499 -4.73 -45.66 -14.50
CA LEU A 499 -4.87 -44.47 -13.65
C LEU A 499 -6.29 -43.90 -13.67
N LYS A 500 -6.98 -43.93 -14.82
CA LYS A 500 -8.40 -43.57 -14.91
C LYS A 500 -9.29 -44.51 -14.10
N GLN A 501 -9.04 -45.82 -14.17
CA GLN A 501 -9.76 -46.80 -13.36
C GLN A 501 -9.45 -46.63 -11.87
N LEU A 502 -8.22 -46.28 -11.52
CA LEU A 502 -7.80 -46.00 -10.16
C LEU A 502 -8.55 -44.80 -9.58
N LYS A 503 -8.65 -43.70 -10.34
CA LYS A 503 -9.40 -42.50 -9.95
C LYS A 503 -10.88 -42.80 -9.72
N ALA A 504 -11.48 -43.68 -10.53
CA ALA A 504 -12.87 -44.13 -10.33
C ALA A 504 -13.06 -45.00 -9.08
N LYS A 505 -12.03 -45.73 -8.65
CA LYS A 505 -12.07 -46.62 -7.46
C LYS A 505 -11.70 -45.92 -6.16
N ALA A 506 -10.87 -44.88 -6.21
CA ALA A 506 -10.39 -44.11 -5.06
C ALA A 506 -10.86 -42.65 -5.19
N PRO A 507 -12.09 -42.31 -4.75
CA PRO A 507 -12.65 -40.96 -4.88
C PRO A 507 -11.97 -39.92 -3.98
N GLU A 508 -11.11 -40.34 -3.06
CA GLU A 508 -10.32 -39.45 -2.21
C GLU A 508 -8.88 -39.29 -2.73
N LYS A 509 -8.42 -38.04 -2.80
CA LYS A 509 -7.07 -37.69 -3.27
C LYS A 509 -5.98 -38.39 -2.44
N GLN A 510 -6.19 -38.55 -1.12
CA GLN A 510 -5.22 -39.21 -0.24
C GLN A 510 -5.01 -40.69 -0.59
N GLN A 511 -6.04 -41.40 -1.05
CA GLN A 511 -5.96 -42.82 -1.40
C GLN A 511 -5.40 -43.02 -2.81
N TYR A 512 -5.69 -42.09 -3.72
CA TYR A 512 -5.24 -42.14 -5.11
C TYR A 512 -3.73 -41.93 -5.26
N LEU A 513 -3.16 -40.91 -4.60
CA LEU A 513 -1.76 -40.50 -4.80
C LEU A 513 -0.73 -41.63 -4.59
N PRO A 514 -0.71 -42.38 -3.47
CA PRO A 514 0.29 -43.43 -3.27
C PRO A 514 0.13 -44.60 -4.25
N GLN A 515 -1.11 -44.95 -4.63
CA GLN A 515 -1.37 -46.00 -5.62
C GLN A 515 -0.99 -45.56 -7.03
N CYS A 516 -1.19 -44.29 -7.37
CA CYS A 516 -0.72 -43.73 -8.62
C CYS A 516 0.81 -43.74 -8.68
N GLN A 517 1.49 -43.35 -7.60
CA GLN A 517 2.96 -43.32 -7.55
C GLN A 517 3.56 -44.70 -7.81
N SER A 518 3.02 -45.78 -7.23
CA SER A 518 3.53 -47.14 -7.45
C SER A 518 3.36 -47.63 -8.89
N ILE A 519 2.31 -47.18 -9.58
CA ILE A 519 2.04 -47.50 -10.99
C ILE A 519 2.95 -46.67 -11.92
N LEU A 520 3.14 -45.39 -11.60
CA LEU A 520 3.77 -44.42 -12.50
C LEU A 520 5.30 -44.36 -12.35
N GLN A 521 5.83 -44.58 -11.13
CA GLN A 521 7.26 -44.48 -10.85
C GLN A 521 8.15 -45.39 -11.74
N PRO A 522 7.78 -46.65 -12.05
CA PRO A 522 8.57 -47.49 -12.96
C PRO A 522 8.55 -47.03 -14.42
N GLN A 523 7.61 -46.16 -14.80
CA GLN A 523 7.44 -45.68 -16.18
C GLN A 523 8.22 -44.39 -16.45
N ILE A 524 8.68 -43.69 -15.41
CA ILE A 524 9.42 -42.44 -15.53
C ILE A 524 10.90 -42.77 -15.59
N SER A 525 11.56 -42.43 -16.70
CA SER A 525 13.00 -42.64 -16.80
C SER A 525 13.77 -41.55 -16.05
N ASN A 526 15.01 -41.87 -15.67
CA ASN A 526 15.94 -40.87 -15.15
C ASN A 526 16.19 -39.73 -16.15
N ALA A 527 16.02 -39.97 -17.46
CA ALA A 527 16.17 -38.94 -18.48
C ALA A 527 15.02 -37.90 -18.42
N GLU A 528 13.77 -38.32 -18.19
CA GLU A 528 12.67 -37.38 -17.95
C GLU A 528 12.88 -36.57 -16.65
N SER A 529 13.35 -37.22 -15.59
CA SER A 529 13.71 -36.56 -14.34
C SER A 529 14.79 -35.49 -14.54
N GLN A 530 15.89 -35.80 -15.24
CA GLN A 530 16.93 -34.82 -15.57
C GLN A 530 16.43 -33.69 -16.48
N ARG A 531 15.58 -34.02 -17.47
CA ARG A 531 15.02 -33.03 -18.41
C ARG A 531 14.08 -32.04 -17.73
N THR A 532 13.33 -32.50 -16.73
CA THR A 532 12.40 -31.66 -15.95
C THR A 532 13.09 -30.94 -14.80
N GLY A 533 14.26 -31.42 -14.37
CA GLY A 533 14.98 -30.90 -13.20
C GLY A 533 14.40 -31.38 -11.86
N PHE A 534 13.44 -32.31 -11.88
CA PHE A 534 12.88 -32.89 -10.65
C PHE A 534 13.41 -34.30 -10.41
N PRO A 535 13.71 -34.67 -9.15
CA PRO A 535 13.92 -36.07 -8.79
C PRO A 535 12.72 -36.92 -9.20
N VAL A 536 12.97 -38.18 -9.62
CA VAL A 536 11.93 -39.12 -10.05
C VAL A 536 10.72 -39.17 -9.08
N PRO A 537 10.90 -39.27 -7.74
CA PRO A 537 9.75 -39.30 -6.82
C PRO A 537 8.90 -38.02 -6.86
N VAL A 538 9.55 -36.86 -7.00
CA VAL A 538 8.88 -35.56 -7.05
C VAL A 538 8.11 -35.41 -8.36
N LEU A 539 8.73 -35.76 -9.49
CA LEU A 539 8.06 -35.76 -10.79
C LEU A 539 6.88 -36.74 -10.82
N THR A 540 7.04 -37.93 -10.21
CA THR A 540 5.97 -38.92 -10.10
C THR A 540 4.79 -38.37 -9.31
N SER A 541 5.06 -37.78 -8.14
CA SER A 541 4.03 -37.16 -7.30
C SER A 541 3.31 -36.04 -8.04
N TYR A 542 4.06 -35.24 -8.79
CA TYR A 542 3.53 -34.16 -9.61
C TYR A 542 2.58 -34.70 -10.69
N LEU A 543 3.03 -35.67 -11.48
CA LEU A 543 2.23 -36.28 -12.54
C LEU A 543 0.98 -36.97 -11.98
N CYS A 544 1.07 -37.61 -10.82
CA CYS A 544 -0.10 -38.20 -10.16
C CYS A 544 -1.13 -37.16 -9.77
N ALA A 545 -0.71 -36.03 -9.22
CA ALA A 545 -1.64 -34.94 -8.93
C ALA A 545 -2.22 -34.32 -10.22
N TYR A 546 -1.43 -34.22 -11.29
CA TYR A 546 -1.95 -33.82 -12.61
C TYR A 546 -3.04 -34.77 -13.14
N PHE A 547 -2.85 -36.10 -13.04
CA PHE A 547 -3.87 -37.08 -13.43
C PHE A 547 -5.09 -37.05 -12.51
N TRP A 548 -4.92 -36.65 -11.24
CA TRP A 548 -6.04 -36.43 -10.34
C TRP A 548 -6.89 -35.24 -10.77
N ASP A 549 -6.29 -34.13 -11.19
CA ASP A 549 -7.00 -32.91 -11.58
C ASP A 549 -7.44 -32.89 -13.06
N SER A 550 -7.03 -33.89 -13.86
CA SER A 550 -7.44 -34.12 -15.26
C SER A 550 -8.64 -35.04 -15.38
#